data_AF-A0A7C2ZKK0-F1
#
_entry.id   AF-A0A7C2ZKK0-F1
#
_cell.length_a   1.000
_cell.length_b   1.000
_cell.length_c   1.000
_cell.angle_alpha   90.00
_cell.angle_beta   90.00
_cell.angle_gamma   90.00
#
_symmetry.space_group_name_H-M   'P 1'
#
loop_
_entity.id
_entity.type
_entity.pdbx_description
1 polymer ?
#
loop_
_entity_poly.entity_id
_entity_poly.type
_entity_poly.pdbx_seq_one_letter_code
_entity_poly.pdbx_strand_id
1 'polypeptide(L)'
;MKAPRRLDVLVDGSNVVMYVTDSRGRGKTSTLKSVISELEKAGLGFFVLFDGGIRRKCDNPRYIGRVEEEYGFVVPGHREADLYLLYMASRVYDCYVLSRDKFAEYQRIYPSLRRRRISYVIEDGRLKFTPSLEEVKRIHERPSSLTARVNVECSLNHLKEFLSLTVRERMVERHLRSRREALIERGKAKSKGFIRVEAKDKKMVGKAGRGRGKVMLVEAKGVKQVSYSSKSGLTNLTWTPYPLNPDLGRLTGYASPRTIVMLTEAECINVPQPVKGRCMVKLVQMPPN
;
A
#
# COMPACT_ATOMS: atom_id res chain seq x y z
N MET A 1 17.94 -3.22 -9.27
CA MET A 1 17.63 -1.83 -9.61
C MET A 1 17.74 -0.95 -8.35
N LYS A 2 18.64 0.04 -8.36
CA LYS A 2 18.66 1.27 -7.53
C LYS A 2 18.54 2.41 -8.56
N ALA A 3 17.77 3.50 -8.45
CA ALA A 3 16.79 4.07 -7.51
C ALA A 3 15.49 4.45 -8.32
N PRO A 4 14.39 4.99 -7.73
CA PRO A 4 14.37 6.20 -6.91
C PRO A 4 14.10 5.89 -5.43
N ARG A 5 14.46 6.81 -4.54
CA ARG A 5 14.17 6.76 -3.09
C ARG A 5 12.86 7.47 -2.75
N ARG A 6 12.08 7.88 -3.74
CA ARG A 6 11.08 8.95 -3.64
C ARG A 6 9.72 8.55 -4.23
N LEU A 7 8.63 8.87 -3.52
CA LEU A 7 7.27 8.76 -4.05
C LEU A 7 6.74 10.16 -4.35
N ASP A 8 6.67 10.51 -5.62
CA ASP A 8 6.30 11.84 -6.09
C ASP A 8 4.81 11.94 -6.37
N VAL A 9 4.23 10.87 -6.92
CA VAL A 9 2.86 10.88 -7.44
C VAL A 9 2.11 9.62 -7.03
N LEU A 10 0.95 9.79 -6.42
CA LEU A 10 -0.09 8.76 -6.35
C LEU A 10 -1.08 8.99 -7.48
N VAL A 11 -1.21 7.99 -8.36
CA VAL A 11 -2.09 8.04 -9.52
C VAL A 11 -3.43 7.43 -9.17
N ASP A 12 -4.51 8.18 -9.37
CA ASP A 12 -5.87 7.67 -9.33
C ASP A 12 -6.14 6.84 -10.60
N GLY A 13 -5.78 5.56 -10.54
CA GLY A 13 -5.82 4.65 -11.68
C GLY A 13 -7.24 4.44 -12.21
N SER A 14 -8.24 4.43 -11.33
CA SER A 14 -9.64 4.33 -11.74
C SER A 14 -10.09 5.56 -12.52
N ASN A 15 -9.79 6.78 -12.03
CA ASN A 15 -10.10 8.03 -12.75
C ASN A 15 -9.41 8.09 -14.12
N VAL A 16 -8.14 7.68 -14.18
CA VAL A 16 -7.35 7.66 -15.42
C VAL A 16 -7.91 6.67 -16.44
N VAL A 17 -8.23 5.45 -16.02
CA VAL A 17 -8.80 4.43 -16.93
C VAL A 17 -10.19 4.84 -17.42
N MET A 18 -11.00 5.46 -16.57
CA MET A 18 -12.36 5.89 -16.91
C MET A 18 -12.40 7.21 -17.70
N TYR A 19 -11.26 7.85 -17.96
CA TYR A 19 -11.20 9.13 -18.68
C TYR A 19 -11.77 9.04 -20.11
N VAL A 20 -11.39 8.01 -20.86
CA VAL A 20 -11.97 7.68 -22.17
C VAL A 20 -12.69 6.34 -22.03
N THR A 21 -13.92 6.26 -22.53
CA THR A 21 -14.69 5.01 -22.58
C THR A 21 -14.93 4.55 -24.01
N ASP A 22 -15.08 3.24 -24.20
CA ASP A 22 -15.62 2.70 -25.45
C ASP A 22 -17.14 2.87 -25.57
N SER A 23 -17.72 2.43 -26.68
CA SER A 23 -19.17 2.48 -26.93
C SER A 23 -20.01 1.68 -25.93
N ARG A 24 -19.39 0.80 -25.12
CA ARG A 24 -20.03 0.03 -24.06
C ARG A 24 -19.80 0.64 -22.67
N GLY A 25 -19.25 1.85 -22.60
CA GLY A 25 -18.94 2.54 -21.35
C GLY A 25 -17.73 1.96 -20.60
N ARG A 26 -16.92 1.10 -21.22
CA ARG A 26 -15.72 0.54 -20.56
C ARG A 26 -14.56 1.51 -20.68
N GLY A 27 -13.89 1.79 -19.56
CA GLY A 27 -12.70 2.61 -19.51
C GLY A 27 -11.54 2.04 -20.34
N LYS A 28 -10.78 2.93 -20.98
CA LYS A 28 -9.65 2.60 -21.85
C LYS A 28 -8.33 2.54 -21.08
N THR A 29 -7.73 1.35 -21.04
CA THR A 29 -6.40 1.16 -20.43
C THR A 29 -5.25 1.84 -21.18
N SER A 30 -5.45 2.28 -22.42
CA SER A 30 -4.46 3.05 -23.20
C SER A 30 -4.13 4.40 -22.56
N THR A 31 -5.10 5.06 -21.92
CA THR A 31 -4.86 6.32 -21.19
C THR A 31 -3.89 6.10 -20.03
N LEU A 32 -4.11 5.05 -19.24
CA LEU A 32 -3.22 4.70 -18.13
C LEU A 32 -1.82 4.32 -18.60
N LYS A 33 -1.69 3.58 -19.70
CA LYS A 33 -0.38 3.27 -20.32
C LYS A 33 0.39 4.56 -20.65
N SER A 34 -0.31 5.54 -21.22
CA SER A 34 0.30 6.81 -21.60
C SER A 34 0.73 7.62 -20.36
N VAL A 35 -0.11 7.68 -19.33
CA VAL A 35 0.24 8.34 -18.05
C VAL A 35 1.48 7.70 -17.42
N ILE A 36 1.54 6.37 -17.34
CA ILE A 36 2.70 5.64 -16.81
C ILE A 36 3.96 5.98 -17.60
N SER A 37 3.90 5.92 -18.92
CA SER A 37 5.04 6.24 -19.78
C SER A 37 5.56 7.67 -19.58
N GLU A 38 4.68 8.66 -19.43
CA GLU A 38 5.08 10.05 -19.20
C GLU A 38 5.71 10.25 -17.82
N LEU A 39 5.17 9.61 -16.77
CA LEU A 39 5.77 9.65 -15.42
C LEU A 39 7.17 9.01 -15.39
N GLU A 40 7.35 7.88 -16.09
CA GLU A 40 8.64 7.21 -16.23
C GLU A 40 9.66 8.08 -16.98
N LYS A 41 9.27 8.69 -18.11
CA LYS A 41 10.13 9.63 -18.86
C LYS A 41 10.52 10.85 -18.03
N ALA A 42 9.61 11.38 -17.23
CA ALA A 42 9.89 12.48 -16.31
C ALA A 42 10.85 12.07 -15.17
N GLY A 43 11.02 10.76 -14.93
CA GLY A 43 11.82 10.21 -13.84
C GLY A 43 11.18 10.42 -12.48
N LEU A 44 9.85 10.51 -12.42
CA LEU A 44 9.09 10.65 -11.18
C LEU A 44 8.79 9.27 -10.60
N GLY A 45 8.94 9.10 -9.28
CA GLY A 45 8.49 7.90 -8.59
C GLY A 45 6.97 7.93 -8.40
N PHE A 46 6.27 6.87 -8.77
CA PHE A 46 4.81 6.83 -8.64
C PHE A 46 4.26 5.47 -8.19
N PHE A 47 3.03 5.49 -7.69
CA PHE A 47 2.20 4.31 -7.48
C PHE A 47 0.78 4.55 -8.02
N VAL A 48 0.18 3.50 -8.57
CA VAL A 48 -1.19 3.52 -9.11
C VAL A 48 -2.16 2.89 -8.12
N LEU A 49 -3.21 3.62 -7.80
CA LEU A 49 -4.26 3.27 -6.86
C LEU A 49 -5.54 2.96 -7.63
N PHE A 50 -6.12 1.78 -7.41
CA PHE A 50 -7.34 1.36 -8.08
C PHE A 50 -8.49 1.15 -7.08
N ASP A 51 -9.69 1.56 -7.48
CA ASP A 51 -10.93 1.14 -6.82
C ASP A 51 -11.22 -0.36 -7.11
N GLY A 52 -11.81 -1.07 -6.15
CA GLY A 52 -12.06 -2.53 -6.16
C GLY A 52 -12.92 -3.04 -7.32
N GLY A 53 -13.61 -2.15 -8.03
CA GLY A 53 -14.44 -2.48 -9.20
C GLY A 53 -13.77 -2.36 -10.56
N ILE A 54 -12.57 -1.77 -10.67
CA ILE A 54 -12.06 -1.29 -11.96
C ILE A 54 -11.86 -2.41 -13.00
N ARG A 55 -11.46 -3.61 -12.57
CA ARG A 55 -11.24 -4.76 -13.46
C ARG A 55 -12.50 -5.19 -14.20
N ARG A 56 -13.70 -4.89 -13.69
CA ARG A 56 -14.99 -5.17 -14.36
C ARG A 56 -15.44 -4.03 -15.28
N LYS A 57 -14.83 -2.84 -15.17
CA LYS A 57 -15.25 -1.61 -15.84
C LYS A 57 -14.30 -1.16 -16.95
N CYS A 58 -13.30 -1.96 -17.31
CA CYS A 58 -12.27 -1.58 -18.30
C CYS A 58 -12.21 -2.54 -19.49
N ASP A 59 -11.57 -2.08 -20.56
CA ASP A 59 -11.39 -2.84 -21.80
C ASP A 59 -10.34 -3.96 -21.69
N ASN A 60 -9.38 -3.85 -20.76
CA ASN A 60 -8.32 -4.85 -20.56
C ASN A 60 -8.04 -5.12 -19.07
N PRO A 61 -8.81 -6.02 -18.44
CA PRO A 61 -8.62 -6.37 -17.02
C PRO A 61 -7.26 -7.03 -16.72
N ARG A 62 -6.68 -7.74 -17.69
CA ARG A 62 -5.36 -8.37 -17.54
C ARG A 62 -4.25 -7.32 -17.43
N TYR A 63 -4.36 -6.22 -18.17
CA TYR A 63 -3.41 -5.11 -18.06
C TYR A 63 -3.45 -4.47 -16.68
N ILE A 64 -4.65 -4.22 -16.14
CA ILE A 64 -4.80 -3.72 -14.76
C ILE A 64 -4.10 -4.65 -13.76
N GLY A 65 -4.28 -5.96 -13.89
CA GLY A 65 -3.61 -6.93 -13.03
C GLY A 65 -2.07 -6.83 -13.05
N ARG A 66 -1.48 -6.57 -14.22
CA ARG A 66 -0.02 -6.33 -14.31
C ARG A 66 0.40 -5.03 -13.64
N VAL A 67 -0.36 -3.94 -13.85
CA VAL A 67 -0.07 -2.65 -13.20
C VAL A 67 -0.19 -2.78 -11.68
N GLU A 68 -1.18 -3.49 -11.16
CA GLU A 68 -1.29 -3.77 -9.72
C GLU A 68 -0.11 -4.60 -9.18
N GLU A 69 0.52 -5.44 -10.00
CA GLU A 69 1.67 -6.22 -9.57
C GLU A 69 2.95 -5.38 -9.55
N GLU A 70 3.14 -4.53 -10.56
CA GLU A 70 4.37 -3.80 -10.82
C GLU A 70 4.40 -2.40 -10.19
N TYR A 71 3.31 -1.63 -10.32
CA TYR A 71 3.26 -0.20 -10.03
C TYR A 71 2.13 0.21 -9.08
N GLY A 72 1.31 -0.71 -8.59
CA GLY A 72 0.06 -0.31 -7.96
C GLY A 72 -0.50 -1.27 -6.92
N PHE A 73 -1.74 -0.99 -6.54
CA PHE A 73 -2.56 -1.85 -5.70
C PHE A 73 -4.03 -1.40 -5.76
N VAL A 74 -4.91 -2.24 -5.25
CA VAL A 74 -6.34 -1.97 -5.11
C VAL A 74 -6.61 -1.48 -3.70
N VAL A 75 -7.46 -0.46 -3.55
CA VAL A 75 -7.95 0.02 -2.27
C VAL A 75 -8.67 -1.10 -1.53
N PRO A 76 -8.46 -1.30 -0.21
CA PRO A 76 -9.18 -2.31 0.55
C PRO A 76 -10.69 -2.10 0.46
N GLY A 77 -11.46 -3.18 0.25
CA GLY A 77 -12.89 -3.09 -0.10
C GLY A 77 -13.81 -2.43 0.94
N HIS A 78 -13.35 -2.28 2.19
CA HIS A 78 -14.06 -1.58 3.27
C HIS A 78 -13.72 -0.08 3.36
N ARG A 79 -12.93 0.45 2.42
CA ARG A 79 -12.45 1.84 2.39
C ARG A 79 -13.07 2.59 1.21
N GLU A 80 -13.34 3.86 1.43
CA GLU A 80 -13.69 4.81 0.37
C GLU A 80 -12.41 5.18 -0.40
N ALA A 81 -12.41 4.97 -1.73
CA ALA A 81 -11.21 5.06 -2.55
C ALA A 81 -10.58 6.45 -2.54
N ASP A 82 -11.41 7.49 -2.69
CA ASP A 82 -10.94 8.88 -2.71
C ASP A 82 -10.34 9.28 -1.38
N LEU A 83 -11.05 9.03 -0.27
CA LEU A 83 -10.52 9.32 1.05
C LEU A 83 -9.19 8.61 1.33
N TYR A 84 -9.09 7.33 0.93
CA TYR A 84 -7.87 6.54 1.10
C TYR A 84 -6.71 7.13 0.28
N LEU A 85 -6.94 7.46 -0.99
CA LEU A 85 -5.95 8.12 -1.87
C LEU A 85 -5.46 9.42 -1.25
N LEU A 86 -6.37 10.28 -0.76
CA LEU A 86 -6.03 11.56 -0.16
C LEU A 86 -5.28 11.42 1.15
N TYR A 87 -5.67 10.48 2.00
CA TYR A 87 -4.95 10.18 3.24
C TYR A 87 -3.51 9.74 2.94
N MET A 88 -3.34 8.81 2.00
CA MET A 88 -2.03 8.30 1.61
C MET A 88 -1.14 9.41 1.05
N ALA A 89 -1.67 10.23 0.14
CA ALA A 89 -0.90 11.31 -0.46
C ALA A 89 -0.51 12.40 0.54
N SER A 90 -1.42 12.79 1.44
CA SER A 90 -1.22 13.94 2.32
C SER A 90 -0.56 13.62 3.65
N ARG A 91 -0.86 12.45 4.24
CA ARG A 91 -0.43 12.10 5.61
C ARG A 91 0.67 11.05 5.65
N VAL A 92 0.76 10.20 4.63
CA VAL A 92 1.69 9.06 4.62
C VAL A 92 2.93 9.34 3.77
N TYR A 93 2.74 9.83 2.55
CA TYR A 93 3.82 9.99 1.58
C TYR A 93 4.20 11.43 1.27
N ASP A 94 3.38 12.40 1.69
CA ASP A 94 3.56 13.82 1.40
C ASP A 94 3.77 14.10 -0.10
N CYS A 95 2.97 13.47 -0.98
CA CYS A 95 3.17 13.46 -2.43
C CYS A 95 2.04 14.16 -3.22
N TYR A 96 2.18 14.27 -4.55
CA TYR A 96 1.12 14.74 -5.44
C TYR A 96 0.09 13.63 -5.72
N VAL A 97 -1.13 14.04 -6.07
CA VAL A 97 -2.20 13.17 -6.58
C VAL A 97 -2.44 13.47 -8.04
N LEU A 98 -2.35 12.46 -8.92
CA LEU A 98 -2.74 12.60 -10.32
C LEU A 98 -4.18 12.11 -10.49
N SER A 99 -5.11 13.06 -10.68
CA SER A 99 -6.54 12.80 -10.90
C SER A 99 -7.20 14.04 -11.52
N ARG A 100 -8.24 13.84 -12.32
CA ARG A 100 -9.12 14.93 -12.75
C ARG A 100 -10.15 15.33 -11.70
N ASP A 101 -10.42 14.46 -10.72
CA ASP A 101 -11.38 14.77 -9.68
C ASP A 101 -10.87 15.92 -8.81
N LYS A 102 -11.74 16.88 -8.52
CA LYS A 102 -11.43 18.02 -7.64
C LYS A 102 -11.58 17.66 -6.17
N PHE A 103 -12.16 16.49 -5.87
CA PHE A 103 -12.39 15.97 -4.52
C PHE A 103 -13.09 16.99 -3.63
N ALA A 104 -14.13 17.64 -4.19
CA ALA A 104 -14.74 18.85 -3.61
C ALA A 104 -15.22 18.64 -2.16
N GLU A 105 -15.77 17.46 -1.87
CA GLU A 105 -16.26 17.08 -0.55
C GLU A 105 -15.15 16.96 0.51
N TYR A 106 -13.91 16.64 0.10
CA TYR A 106 -12.78 16.44 1.01
C TYR A 106 -11.87 17.66 1.14
N GLN A 107 -12.14 18.76 0.42
CA GLN A 107 -11.27 19.96 0.43
C GLN A 107 -11.12 20.57 1.83
N ARG A 108 -12.16 20.47 2.68
CA ARG A 108 -12.08 20.93 4.07
C ARG A 108 -11.13 20.09 4.93
N ILE A 109 -10.99 18.81 4.62
CA ILE A 109 -10.16 17.84 5.36
C ILE A 109 -8.71 17.89 4.84
N TYR A 110 -8.54 18.08 3.53
CA TYR A 110 -7.25 18.11 2.83
C TYR A 110 -7.07 19.40 2.02
N PRO A 111 -6.93 20.56 2.68
CA PRO A 111 -6.85 21.85 1.98
C PRO A 111 -5.62 21.98 1.06
N SER A 112 -4.52 21.27 1.37
CA SER A 112 -3.31 21.24 0.55
C SER A 112 -3.50 20.53 -0.80
N LEU A 113 -4.57 19.74 -0.97
CA LEU A 113 -4.84 18.97 -2.18
C LEU A 113 -4.95 19.86 -3.42
N ARG A 114 -5.59 21.04 -3.30
CA ARG A 114 -5.76 21.94 -4.44
C ARG A 114 -4.43 22.35 -5.08
N ARG A 115 -3.36 22.40 -4.28
CA ARG A 115 -1.99 22.74 -4.72
C ARG A 115 -1.14 21.50 -5.06
N ARG A 116 -1.62 20.30 -4.72
CA ARG A 116 -0.90 19.02 -4.86
C ARG A 116 -1.62 18.04 -5.79
N ARG A 117 -2.55 18.54 -6.61
CA ARG A 117 -3.24 17.75 -7.62
C ARG A 117 -2.67 18.04 -9.00
N ILE A 118 -2.30 16.98 -9.70
CA ILE A 118 -1.94 16.99 -11.12
C ILE A 118 -3.18 16.58 -11.90
N SER A 119 -3.81 17.55 -12.56
CA SER A 119 -4.88 17.30 -13.53
C SER A 119 -4.28 17.00 -14.90
N TYR A 120 -5.05 16.42 -15.80
CA TYR A 120 -4.62 16.16 -17.17
C TYR A 120 -5.77 16.27 -18.17
N VAL A 121 -5.42 16.52 -19.43
CA VAL A 121 -6.31 16.48 -20.60
C VAL A 121 -5.61 15.74 -21.74
N ILE A 122 -6.38 15.20 -22.70
CA ILE A 122 -5.85 14.68 -23.95
C ILE A 122 -6.16 15.71 -25.05
N GLU A 123 -5.13 16.31 -25.62
CA GLU A 123 -5.20 17.26 -26.74
C GLU A 123 -4.31 16.74 -27.87
N ASP A 124 -4.85 16.65 -29.09
CA ASP A 124 -4.16 16.13 -30.28
C ASP A 124 -3.52 14.73 -30.05
N GLY A 125 -4.23 13.88 -29.30
CA GLY A 125 -3.76 12.54 -28.94
C GLY A 125 -2.63 12.50 -27.91
N ARG A 126 -2.26 13.64 -27.31
CA ARG A 126 -1.18 13.76 -26.31
C ARG A 126 -1.73 14.18 -24.94
N LEU A 127 -1.15 13.63 -23.89
CA LEU A 127 -1.46 14.04 -22.52
C LEU A 127 -0.80 15.38 -22.21
N LYS A 128 -1.59 16.33 -21.70
CA LYS A 128 -1.09 17.57 -21.09
C LYS A 128 -1.44 17.58 -19.61
N PHE A 129 -0.46 17.86 -18.76
CA PHE A 129 -0.59 17.85 -17.30
C PHE A 129 -0.61 19.28 -16.75
N THR A 130 -1.39 19.51 -15.68
CA THR A 130 -1.42 20.78 -14.95
C THR A 130 -1.39 20.52 -13.44
N PRO A 131 -0.32 20.91 -12.72
CA PRO A 131 0.95 21.45 -13.25
C PRO A 131 1.69 20.46 -14.16
N SER A 132 2.68 20.94 -14.90
CA SER A 132 3.53 20.05 -15.73
C SER A 132 4.34 19.08 -14.87
N LEU A 133 4.72 17.93 -15.43
CA LEU A 133 5.52 16.94 -14.69
C LEU A 133 6.92 17.48 -14.35
N GLU A 134 7.49 18.33 -15.20
CA GLU A 134 8.74 19.05 -14.95
C GLU A 134 8.62 20.03 -13.78
N GLU A 135 7.48 20.72 -13.66
CA GLU A 135 7.20 21.59 -12.52
C GLU A 135 7.04 20.79 -11.23
N VAL A 136 6.32 19.66 -11.27
CA VAL A 136 6.20 18.74 -10.12
C VAL A 136 7.59 18.27 -9.68
N LYS A 137 8.46 17.90 -10.63
CA LYS A 137 9.84 17.49 -10.36
C LYS A 137 10.67 18.57 -9.69
N ARG A 138 10.48 19.84 -10.07
CA ARG A 138 11.17 21.01 -9.50
C ARG A 138 10.65 21.42 -8.13
N ILE A 139 9.33 21.54 -7.96
CA ILE A 139 8.72 22.01 -6.70
C ILE A 139 8.96 21.02 -5.57
N HIS A 140 8.90 19.74 -5.92
CA HIS A 140 9.15 18.68 -5.00
C HIS A 140 10.68 18.46 -5.01
N GLU A 141 11.44 19.28 -4.30
CA GLU A 141 12.88 19.02 -4.03
C GLU A 141 13.08 18.51 -2.59
N ARG A 142 12.00 18.46 -1.80
CA ARG A 142 12.01 17.84 -0.47
C ARG A 142 12.03 16.30 -0.61
N PRO A 143 12.81 15.61 0.23
CA PRO A 143 12.91 14.15 0.16
C PRO A 143 11.62 13.49 0.65
N SER A 144 10.70 13.16 -0.26
CA SER A 144 9.70 12.13 0.05
C SER A 144 10.37 10.75 -0.02
N SER A 145 9.91 9.81 0.81
CA SER A 145 10.47 8.47 0.86
C SER A 145 9.54 7.49 0.14
N LEU A 146 10.08 6.57 -0.65
CA LEU A 146 9.32 5.41 -1.20
C LEU A 146 8.70 4.53 -0.11
N THR A 147 9.08 4.74 1.15
CA THR A 147 8.64 3.96 2.29
C THR A 147 8.18 4.88 3.41
N ALA A 148 7.01 4.62 3.97
CA ALA A 148 6.53 5.30 5.16
C ALA A 148 7.12 4.66 6.42
N ARG A 149 7.47 5.48 7.41
CA ARG A 149 7.83 4.99 8.75
C ARG A 149 6.59 4.42 9.40
N VAL A 150 6.68 3.20 9.93
CA VAL A 150 5.64 2.56 10.72
C VAL A 150 6.09 2.57 12.18
N ASN A 151 5.21 3.03 13.07
CA ASN A 151 5.37 2.93 14.52
C ASN A 151 3.99 2.95 15.14
N VAL A 152 3.36 1.78 15.22
CA VAL A 152 1.98 1.63 15.65
C VAL A 152 1.86 0.49 16.66
N GLU A 153 0.84 0.57 17.49
CA GLU A 153 0.39 -0.59 18.26
C GLU A 153 -0.40 -1.53 17.35
N CYS A 154 -0.16 -2.83 17.48
CA CYS A 154 -0.74 -3.85 16.62
C CYS A 154 -0.88 -5.15 17.41
N SER A 155 -2.06 -5.76 17.36
CA SER A 155 -2.29 -7.07 17.99
C SER A 155 -1.59 -8.19 17.21
N LEU A 156 -1.27 -9.29 17.88
CA LEU A 156 -0.74 -10.48 17.23
C LEU A 156 -1.71 -11.02 16.16
N ASN A 157 -3.02 -10.89 16.37
CA ASN A 157 -4.03 -11.32 15.39
C ASN A 157 -4.01 -10.46 14.12
N HIS A 158 -3.93 -9.12 14.25
CA HIS A 158 -3.81 -8.23 13.09
C HIS A 158 -2.48 -8.46 12.36
N LEU A 159 -1.39 -8.70 13.10
CA LEU A 159 -0.12 -9.09 12.50
C LEU A 159 -0.24 -10.39 11.69
N LYS A 160 -0.94 -11.39 12.21
CA LYS A 160 -1.18 -12.66 11.50
C LYS A 160 -1.99 -12.46 10.24
N GLU A 161 -3.03 -11.62 10.28
CA GLU A 161 -3.82 -11.28 9.10
C GLU A 161 -2.92 -10.61 8.05
N PHE A 162 -2.08 -9.65 8.44
CA PHE A 162 -1.09 -9.03 7.56
C PHE A 162 -0.14 -10.06 6.94
N LEU A 163 0.41 -10.98 7.73
CA LEU A 163 1.30 -12.03 7.24
C LEU A 163 0.59 -12.93 6.21
N SER A 164 -0.69 -13.24 6.43
CA SER A 164 -1.51 -14.01 5.50
C SER A 164 -1.66 -13.31 4.15
N LEU A 165 -1.92 -11.99 4.13
CA LEU A 165 -2.02 -11.16 2.93
C LEU A 165 -0.70 -11.11 2.15
N THR A 166 0.44 -11.23 2.83
CA THR A 166 1.77 -11.22 2.20
C THR A 166 2.17 -12.54 1.52
N VAL A 167 1.53 -13.65 1.91
CA VAL A 167 1.80 -14.99 1.38
C VAL A 167 0.73 -15.44 0.40
N ARG A 168 -0.54 -15.11 0.66
CA ARG A 168 -1.71 -15.43 -0.16
C ARG A 168 -1.84 -16.93 -0.46
N GLU A 169 -1.78 -17.73 0.60
CA GLU A 169 -1.91 -19.19 0.51
C GLU A 169 -2.89 -19.69 1.59
N ARG A 170 -3.86 -20.53 1.19
CA ARG A 170 -5.01 -20.93 2.01
C ARG A 170 -4.66 -21.83 3.20
N MET A 171 -3.65 -22.68 3.07
CA MET A 171 -3.10 -23.47 4.18
C MET A 171 -2.40 -22.56 5.20
N VAL A 172 -1.68 -21.54 4.74
CA VAL A 172 -1.04 -20.55 5.63
C VAL A 172 -2.09 -19.73 6.40
N GLU A 173 -3.12 -19.25 5.72
CA GLU A 173 -4.23 -18.53 6.36
C GLU A 173 -4.92 -19.38 7.45
N ARG A 174 -5.28 -20.63 7.12
CA ARG A 174 -5.88 -21.57 8.08
C ARG A 174 -4.94 -21.85 9.27
N HIS A 175 -3.65 -22.03 9.03
CA HIS A 175 -2.67 -22.25 10.09
C HIS A 175 -2.62 -21.06 11.04
N LEU A 176 -2.43 -19.84 10.52
CA LEU A 176 -2.31 -18.61 11.32
C LEU A 176 -3.54 -18.35 12.19
N ARG A 177 -4.74 -18.68 11.69
CA ARG A 177 -6.01 -18.55 12.43
C ARG A 177 -6.30 -19.71 13.40
N SER A 178 -5.57 -20.82 13.31
CA SER A 178 -5.91 -22.04 14.06
C SER A 178 -5.75 -21.90 15.58
N ARG A 179 -4.72 -21.19 16.03
CA ARG A 179 -4.41 -21.00 17.46
C ARG A 179 -3.47 -19.83 17.64
N ARG A 180 -3.35 -19.35 18.88
CA ARG A 180 -2.51 -18.22 19.25
C ARG A 180 -1.04 -18.40 18.86
N GLU A 181 -0.46 -19.58 19.11
CA GLU A 181 0.95 -19.88 18.88
C GLU A 181 1.30 -20.10 17.40
N ALA A 182 0.30 -20.25 16.52
CA ALA A 182 0.54 -20.51 15.11
C ALA A 182 1.09 -19.28 14.38
N LEU A 183 2.32 -19.40 13.88
CA LEU A 183 3.02 -18.40 13.10
C LEU A 183 3.67 -19.04 11.86
N ILE A 184 4.33 -18.21 11.05
CA ILE A 184 5.04 -18.66 9.84
C ILE A 184 6.45 -18.10 9.76
N GLU A 185 7.33 -18.84 9.10
CA GLU A 185 8.65 -18.36 8.67
C GLU A 185 8.85 -18.58 7.17
N ARG A 186 9.63 -17.72 6.53
CA ARG A 186 9.95 -17.79 5.10
C ARG A 186 11.34 -17.24 4.84
N GLY A 187 12.09 -17.90 3.97
CA GLY A 187 13.41 -17.43 3.54
C GLY A 187 14.47 -17.49 4.64
N LYS A 188 15.70 -17.10 4.30
CA LYS A 188 16.80 -16.98 5.27
C LYS A 188 16.72 -15.62 5.96
N ALA A 189 17.07 -15.55 7.24
CA ALA A 189 17.15 -14.28 7.95
C ALA A 189 18.05 -13.29 7.19
N LYS A 190 17.65 -12.01 7.14
CA LYS A 190 18.36 -10.92 6.44
C LYS A 190 18.40 -11.06 4.90
N SER A 191 17.68 -12.01 4.29
CA SER A 191 17.50 -12.09 2.83
C SER A 191 16.20 -11.43 2.37
N LYS A 192 16.11 -10.87 1.16
CA LYS A 192 14.85 -10.28 0.67
C LYS A 192 13.69 -11.26 0.76
N GLY A 193 12.52 -10.79 1.18
CA GLY A 193 11.32 -11.61 1.28
C GLY A 193 11.22 -12.47 2.53
N PHE A 194 12.04 -12.25 3.56
CA PHE A 194 12.03 -13.10 4.75
C PHE A 194 10.86 -12.84 5.70
N ILE A 195 10.47 -13.88 6.44
CA ILE A 195 9.62 -13.82 7.64
C ILE A 195 10.33 -14.64 8.71
N ARG A 196 10.59 -14.05 9.88
CA ARG A 196 11.30 -14.69 10.99
C ARG A 196 10.55 -14.50 12.29
N VAL A 197 10.52 -15.54 13.10
CA VAL A 197 9.94 -15.54 14.44
C VAL A 197 11.05 -15.86 15.45
N GLU A 198 11.26 -14.96 16.40
CA GLU A 198 12.10 -15.19 17.57
C GLU A 198 11.19 -15.44 18.77
N ALA A 199 11.41 -16.54 19.49
CA ALA A 199 10.54 -17.00 20.57
C ALA A 199 11.35 -17.81 21.59
N LYS A 200 10.79 -18.04 22.78
CA LYS A 200 11.38 -18.93 23.80
C LYS A 200 11.39 -20.37 23.29
N ASP A 201 10.23 -20.86 22.86
CA ASP A 201 10.07 -22.19 22.28
C ASP A 201 9.47 -22.06 20.89
N LYS A 202 10.04 -22.77 19.91
CA LYS A 202 9.54 -22.78 18.54
C LYS A 202 9.67 -24.16 17.93
N LYS A 203 8.57 -24.70 17.41
CA LYS A 203 8.51 -25.99 16.72
C LYS A 203 7.98 -25.81 15.30
N MET A 204 8.59 -26.49 14.34
CA MET A 204 8.06 -26.61 12.98
C MET A 204 6.97 -27.68 12.96
N VAL A 205 5.80 -27.32 12.43
CA VAL A 205 4.64 -28.21 12.37
C VAL A 205 4.18 -28.52 10.94
N GLY A 206 4.72 -27.81 9.95
CA GLY A 206 4.39 -28.08 8.56
C GLY A 206 5.14 -27.19 7.58
N LYS A 207 4.82 -27.39 6.30
CA LYS A 207 5.33 -26.63 5.15
C LYS A 207 4.16 -26.35 4.20
N ALA A 208 4.10 -25.15 3.66
CA ALA A 208 3.15 -24.73 2.63
C ALA A 208 3.90 -24.13 1.43
N GLY A 209 3.26 -24.13 0.25
CA GLY A 209 3.84 -23.61 -0.99
C GLY A 209 4.92 -24.50 -1.63
N ARG A 210 5.38 -24.13 -2.83
CA ARG A 210 6.41 -24.85 -3.62
C ARG A 210 7.59 -23.94 -3.98
N GLY A 211 8.76 -24.55 -4.21
CA GLY A 211 9.98 -23.85 -4.68
C GLY A 211 10.40 -22.66 -3.81
N ARG A 212 10.70 -21.51 -4.45
CA ARG A 212 11.08 -20.25 -3.78
C ARG A 212 9.96 -19.58 -2.97
N GLY A 213 8.73 -20.13 -3.02
CA GLY A 213 7.57 -19.68 -2.25
C GLY A 213 7.28 -20.52 -1.00
N LYS A 214 8.19 -21.44 -0.63
CA LYS A 214 8.01 -22.33 0.51
C LYS A 214 7.95 -21.55 1.83
N VAL A 215 6.89 -21.79 2.59
CA VAL A 215 6.63 -21.21 3.91
C VAL A 215 6.64 -22.31 4.94
N MET A 216 7.29 -22.04 6.06
CA MET A 216 7.37 -22.92 7.21
C MET A 216 6.24 -22.57 8.15
N LEU A 217 5.42 -23.56 8.51
CA LEU A 217 4.39 -23.41 9.53
C LEU A 217 5.03 -23.74 10.87
N VAL A 218 4.95 -22.81 11.81
CA VAL A 218 5.57 -22.95 13.14
C VAL A 218 4.54 -22.72 14.24
N GLU A 219 4.79 -23.35 15.39
CA GLU A 219 4.16 -23.03 16.66
C GLU A 219 5.23 -22.38 17.54
N ALA A 220 4.96 -21.19 18.06
CA ALA A 220 5.90 -20.41 18.84
C ALA A 220 5.29 -19.94 20.16
N LYS A 221 5.92 -20.30 21.29
CA LYS A 221 5.56 -19.86 22.64
C LYS A 221 6.56 -18.83 23.15
N GLY A 222 6.05 -17.85 23.89
CA GLY A 222 6.88 -16.73 24.38
C GLY A 222 7.57 -15.99 23.23
N VAL A 223 6.79 -15.58 22.22
CA VAL A 223 7.27 -14.79 21.08
C VAL A 223 7.96 -13.53 21.63
N LYS A 224 9.18 -13.28 21.17
CA LYS A 224 9.98 -12.10 21.49
C LYS A 224 9.95 -11.09 20.35
N GLN A 225 9.88 -11.58 19.11
CA GLN A 225 9.89 -10.72 17.94
C GLN A 225 9.35 -11.46 16.71
N VAL A 226 8.67 -10.75 15.83
CA VAL A 226 8.39 -11.20 14.46
C VAL A 226 8.93 -10.15 13.48
N SER A 227 9.76 -10.58 12.53
CA SER A 227 10.40 -9.70 11.55
C SER A 227 10.00 -10.09 10.13
N TYR A 228 9.63 -9.09 9.33
CA TYR A 228 9.18 -9.22 7.95
C TYR A 228 10.03 -8.34 7.03
N SER A 229 10.44 -8.89 5.89
CA SER A 229 10.99 -8.13 4.77
C SER A 229 10.27 -8.48 3.48
N SER A 230 9.96 -7.49 2.65
CA SER A 230 9.33 -7.74 1.35
C SER A 230 10.33 -8.29 0.34
N LYS A 231 9.83 -8.95 -0.72
CA LYS A 231 10.68 -9.45 -1.82
C LYS A 231 11.38 -8.32 -2.58
N SER A 232 10.78 -7.13 -2.64
CA SER A 232 11.43 -5.95 -3.23
C SER A 232 12.58 -5.43 -2.36
N GLY A 233 12.51 -5.65 -1.04
CA GLY A 233 13.43 -5.12 -0.04
C GLY A 233 13.11 -3.69 0.40
N LEU A 234 12.01 -3.11 -0.11
CA LEU A 234 11.54 -1.78 0.28
C LEU A 234 10.84 -1.79 1.64
N THR A 235 10.36 -2.93 2.11
CA THR A 235 9.70 -3.02 3.40
C THR A 235 10.55 -3.82 4.36
N ASN A 236 10.75 -3.30 5.57
CA ASN A 236 11.29 -4.03 6.71
C ASN A 236 10.49 -3.64 7.94
N LEU A 237 9.82 -4.62 8.55
CA LEU A 237 8.96 -4.42 9.70
C LEU A 237 9.34 -5.39 10.81
N THR A 238 9.21 -4.91 12.04
CA THR A 238 9.47 -5.67 13.25
C THR A 238 8.33 -5.44 14.23
N TRP A 239 7.67 -6.52 14.60
CA TRP A 239 6.69 -6.53 15.68
C TRP A 239 7.33 -7.09 16.95
N THR A 240 7.17 -6.36 18.05
CA THR A 240 7.68 -6.74 19.38
C THR A 240 6.53 -6.71 20.38
N PRO A 241 6.22 -7.83 21.07
CA PRO A 241 5.15 -7.87 22.06
C PRO A 241 5.49 -7.04 23.28
N TYR A 242 4.46 -6.51 23.96
CA TYR A 242 4.66 -5.91 25.26
C TYR A 242 4.86 -6.99 26.35
N PRO A 243 5.76 -6.77 27.32
CA PRO A 243 6.06 -7.77 28.35
C PRO A 243 4.84 -8.25 29.14
N LEU A 244 3.88 -7.35 29.42
CA LEU A 244 2.71 -7.61 30.25
C LEU A 244 1.47 -8.05 29.45
N ASN A 245 1.48 -7.88 28.12
CA ASN A 245 0.38 -8.29 27.25
C ASN A 245 0.97 -8.83 25.95
N PRO A 246 1.27 -10.14 25.87
CA PRO A 246 1.95 -10.73 24.71
C PRO A 246 1.06 -10.85 23.46
N ASP A 247 -0.22 -10.50 23.56
CA ASP A 247 -1.15 -10.45 22.42
C ASP A 247 -1.17 -9.07 21.77
N LEU A 248 -0.59 -8.08 22.43
CA LEU A 248 -0.42 -6.72 21.96
C LEU A 248 1.07 -6.40 21.82
N GLY A 249 1.43 -5.64 20.79
CA GLY A 249 2.81 -5.26 20.59
C GLY A 249 2.95 -4.01 19.75
N ARG A 250 4.20 -3.62 19.55
CA ARG A 250 4.56 -2.46 18.73
C ARG A 250 5.15 -2.94 17.41
N LEU A 251 4.50 -2.56 16.32
CA LEU A 251 4.96 -2.76 14.95
C LEU A 251 5.74 -1.52 14.51
N THR A 252 7.02 -1.72 14.17
CA THR A 252 7.93 -0.65 13.78
C THR A 252 8.65 -0.97 12.48
N GLY A 253 9.13 0.06 11.78
CA GLY A 253 10.01 -0.09 10.63
C GLY A 253 9.63 0.83 9.48
N TYR A 254 9.84 0.36 8.26
CA TYR A 254 9.52 1.10 7.04
C TYR A 254 8.73 0.23 6.08
N ALA A 255 7.70 0.80 5.46
CA ALA A 255 6.76 0.10 4.60
C ALA A 255 6.56 0.82 3.27
N SER A 256 6.62 0.07 2.16
CA SER A 256 6.21 0.56 0.84
C SER A 256 4.69 0.84 0.78
N PRO A 257 4.20 1.62 -0.22
CA PRO A 257 2.76 1.85 -0.47
C PRO A 257 1.91 0.59 -0.42
N ARG A 258 2.33 -0.45 -1.16
CA ARG A 258 1.65 -1.74 -1.15
C ARG A 258 1.61 -2.39 0.23
N THR A 259 2.65 -2.24 1.04
CA THR A 259 2.65 -2.76 2.41
C THR A 259 1.72 -1.98 3.32
N ILE A 260 1.70 -0.64 3.25
CA ILE A 260 0.75 0.16 4.04
C ILE A 260 -0.69 -0.27 3.76
N VAL A 261 -1.01 -0.61 2.52
CA VAL A 261 -2.33 -1.11 2.14
C VAL A 261 -2.66 -2.43 2.80
N MET A 262 -1.75 -3.40 2.73
CA MET A 262 -1.92 -4.68 3.42
C MET A 262 -2.03 -4.48 4.95
N LEU A 263 -1.31 -3.51 5.52
CA LEU A 263 -1.42 -3.17 6.93
C LEU A 263 -2.76 -2.51 7.28
N THR A 264 -3.33 -1.69 6.39
CA THR A 264 -4.69 -1.17 6.58
C THR A 264 -5.73 -2.27 6.44
N GLU A 265 -5.59 -3.14 5.44
CA GLU A 265 -6.49 -4.26 5.19
C GLU A 265 -6.54 -5.23 6.37
N ALA A 266 -5.37 -5.50 6.97
CA ALA A 266 -5.23 -6.30 8.18
C ALA A 266 -5.49 -5.55 9.49
N GLU A 267 -5.97 -4.30 9.42
CA GLU A 267 -6.27 -3.44 10.59
C GLU A 267 -5.09 -3.24 11.55
N CYS A 268 -3.85 -3.37 11.04
CA CYS A 268 -2.64 -3.00 11.76
C CYS A 268 -2.47 -1.47 11.85
N ILE A 269 -2.92 -0.76 10.82
CA ILE A 269 -2.93 0.71 10.76
C ILE A 269 -4.38 1.14 10.57
N ASN A 270 -4.85 2.00 11.47
CA ASN A 270 -6.16 2.60 11.32
C ASN A 270 -6.09 3.85 10.47
N VAL A 271 -6.64 3.78 9.25
CA VAL A 271 -6.91 4.96 8.45
C VAL A 271 -8.23 5.57 8.93
N PRO A 272 -8.31 6.87 9.23
CA PRO A 272 -9.57 7.49 9.65
C PRO A 272 -10.66 7.27 8.59
N GLN A 273 -11.86 6.88 9.04
CA GLN A 273 -13.08 6.86 8.22
C GLN A 273 -13.94 8.06 8.59
N PRO A 274 -14.75 8.61 7.67
CA PRO A 274 -15.78 9.56 8.03
C PRO A 274 -16.86 8.78 8.80
N VAL A 275 -17.19 9.23 10.01
CA VAL A 275 -18.42 8.77 10.67
C VAL A 275 -19.57 9.51 10.00
N LYS A 276 -20.60 8.80 9.49
CA LYS A 276 -21.81 9.44 8.93
C LYS A 276 -22.31 10.51 9.92
N GLY A 277 -22.35 11.77 9.50
CA GLY A 277 -22.86 12.89 10.29
C GLY A 277 -21.85 13.63 11.18
N ARG A 278 -20.61 13.15 11.36
CA ARG A 278 -19.52 13.91 12.02
C ARG A 278 -18.16 13.54 11.43
N CYS A 279 -17.55 14.49 10.75
CA CYS A 279 -16.19 14.36 10.25
C CYS A 279 -15.18 14.51 11.40
N MET A 280 -15.06 13.48 12.25
CA MET A 280 -13.98 13.40 13.24
C MET A 280 -12.90 12.46 12.73
N VAL A 281 -11.99 13.00 11.94
CA VAL A 281 -10.68 12.39 11.73
C VAL A 281 -9.92 12.58 13.05
N LYS A 282 -9.91 11.56 13.93
CA LYS A 282 -8.95 11.55 15.05
C LYS A 282 -7.56 11.57 14.42
N LEU A 283 -6.89 12.70 14.52
CA LEU A 283 -5.50 12.89 14.13
C LEU A 283 -4.65 11.88 14.91
N VAL A 284 -4.30 10.76 14.27
CA VAL A 284 -3.11 10.02 14.70
C VAL A 284 -1.95 10.89 14.25
N GLN A 285 -1.47 11.75 15.16
CA GLN A 285 -0.18 12.41 14.99
C GLN A 285 0.86 11.31 14.86
N MET A 286 1.36 11.10 13.64
CA MET A 286 2.68 10.50 13.50
C MET A 286 3.68 11.53 14.07
N PRO A 287 4.66 11.10 14.87
CA PRO A 287 5.64 12.02 15.40
C PRO A 287 6.33 12.76 14.24
N PRO A 288 6.58 14.07 14.36
CA PRO A 288 7.35 14.81 13.38
C PRO A 288 8.74 14.14 13.23
N ASN A 289 9.27 14.22 12.01
CA ASN A 289 10.58 13.69 11.63
C ASN A 289 11.67 14.01 12.65
#